data_AF-A0A8C0GRH6-F1
#
_entry.id   AF-A0A8C0GRH6-F1
#
_cell.length_a   1.000
_cell.length_b   1.000
_cell.length_c   1.000
_cell.angle_alpha   90.00
_cell.angle_beta   90.00
_cell.angle_gamma   90.00
#
_symmetry.space_group_name_H-M   'P 1'
#
loop_
_entity.id
_entity.type
_entity.pdbx_description
1 polymer ?
#
loop_
_entity_poly.entity_id
_entity_poly.type
_entity_poly.pdbx_seq_one_letter_code
_entity_poly.pdbx_strand_id
1 'polypeptide(L)'
;MAVDKELLQLDLYALLGVGEKSSDKEVKKAYRQKALTCHPDKNPDNPRAEELFHQLSQALAVLTDAAARAAYDKVRKAKKQAAERTQKLDERRKKVKLDLEAREREAQAHVSEEEEIRITRTLEQEILRLREEGSRQLEEQQKLMRDQIRLEREQRVKGKQDGNGVEGKGTPKLKLRWKCKKDDETKGGYSKEVLLQILQKYGEVLNLVISSKKTGSAVVEFATVKAAEMAVKNEVGLINNPLKISWLEGQPKNNPSTKFPDSTSQPRASQDSVVSERDYESLVMMRMRQAAERQQLIEQLKREDEEESHT
;
A
#
# COMPACT_ATOMS: atom_id res chain seq x y z
N MET A 1 -37.09 -26.71 -69.06
CA MET A 1 -37.19 -25.47 -68.25
C MET A 1 -36.02 -25.46 -67.30
N ALA A 2 -35.20 -24.41 -67.33
CA ALA A 2 -34.11 -24.27 -66.36
C ALA A 2 -34.74 -24.02 -65.00
N VAL A 3 -34.53 -24.93 -64.05
CA VAL A 3 -34.93 -24.71 -62.65
C VAL A 3 -33.92 -23.72 -62.10
N ASP A 4 -34.37 -22.51 -61.78
CA ASP A 4 -33.51 -21.46 -61.24
C ASP A 4 -32.78 -21.96 -59.99
N LYS A 5 -31.46 -21.76 -59.95
CA LYS A 5 -30.58 -22.25 -58.88
C LYS A 5 -31.01 -21.75 -57.48
N GLU A 6 -31.75 -20.65 -57.45
CA GLU A 6 -32.34 -20.05 -56.25
C GLU A 6 -33.44 -20.92 -55.62
N LEU A 7 -34.22 -21.66 -56.42
CA LEU A 7 -35.24 -22.60 -55.92
C LEU A 7 -34.65 -23.76 -55.12
N LEU A 8 -33.42 -24.17 -55.43
CA LEU A 8 -32.70 -25.22 -54.68
C LEU A 8 -32.17 -24.71 -53.33
N GLN A 9 -32.10 -23.39 -53.14
CA GLN A 9 -31.71 -22.77 -51.88
C GLN A 9 -32.91 -22.52 -50.96
N LEU A 10 -34.07 -22.23 -51.54
CA LEU A 10 -35.33 -21.98 -50.83
C LEU A 10 -36.05 -23.28 -50.44
N ASP A 11 -36.80 -23.23 -49.34
CA ASP A 11 -37.67 -24.34 -48.93
C ASP A 11 -39.04 -24.21 -49.63
N LEU A 12 -39.25 -25.00 -50.68
CA LEU A 12 -40.45 -24.96 -51.53
C LEU A 12 -41.71 -25.38 -50.74
N TYR A 13 -41.56 -26.27 -49.76
CA TYR A 13 -42.65 -26.70 -48.90
C TYR A 13 -43.06 -25.57 -47.95
N ALA A 14 -42.07 -24.89 -47.35
CA ALA A 14 -42.33 -23.72 -46.52
C ALA A 14 -42.95 -22.55 -47.32
N LEU A 15 -42.47 -22.33 -48.55
CA LEU A 15 -43.01 -21.30 -49.44
C LEU A 15 -44.49 -21.52 -49.74
N LEU A 16 -44.91 -22.75 -49.96
CA LEU A 16 -46.33 -23.11 -50.16
C LEU A 16 -47.09 -23.33 -48.85
N GLY A 17 -46.41 -23.41 -47.71
CA GLY A 17 -47.00 -23.63 -46.39
C GLY A 17 -47.56 -25.04 -46.22
N VAL A 18 -46.95 -26.03 -46.87
CA VAL A 18 -47.37 -27.43 -46.89
C VAL A 18 -46.31 -28.30 -46.22
N GLY A 19 -46.69 -29.48 -45.73
CA GLY A 19 -45.75 -30.43 -45.16
C GLY A 19 -44.98 -31.18 -46.25
N GLU A 20 -43.82 -31.73 -45.90
CA GLU A 20 -42.99 -32.54 -46.82
C GLU A 20 -43.76 -33.77 -47.36
N LYS A 21 -44.70 -34.29 -46.55
CA LYS A 21 -45.56 -35.44 -46.87
C LYS A 21 -46.89 -35.05 -47.52
N SER A 22 -47.08 -33.79 -47.90
CA SER A 22 -48.35 -33.33 -48.49
C SER A 22 -48.58 -33.94 -49.87
N SER A 23 -49.83 -34.32 -50.11
CA SER A 23 -50.28 -34.87 -51.39
C SER A 23 -50.32 -33.79 -52.48
N ASP A 24 -50.22 -34.18 -53.75
CA ASP A 24 -50.25 -33.21 -54.87
C ASP A 24 -51.55 -32.38 -54.89
N LYS A 25 -52.65 -32.94 -54.36
CA LYS A 25 -53.93 -32.23 -54.19
C LYS A 25 -53.82 -31.11 -53.16
N GLU A 26 -53.14 -31.35 -52.04
CA GLU A 26 -52.86 -30.34 -51.02
C GLU A 26 -51.93 -29.25 -51.53
N VAL A 27 -50.86 -29.62 -52.25
CA VAL A 27 -49.93 -28.68 -52.86
C VAL A 27 -50.65 -27.75 -53.84
N LYS A 28 -51.49 -28.30 -54.73
CA LYS A 28 -52.32 -27.50 -55.67
C LYS A 28 -53.35 -26.63 -54.96
N LYS A 29 -53.93 -27.10 -53.84
CA LYS A 29 -54.87 -26.30 -53.04
C LYS A 29 -54.17 -25.12 -52.37
N ALA A 30 -53.02 -25.36 -51.72
CA ALA A 30 -52.23 -24.34 -51.06
C ALA A 30 -51.72 -23.28 -52.05
N TYR A 31 -51.24 -23.70 -53.23
CA TYR A 31 -50.88 -22.79 -54.31
C TYR A 31 -52.04 -21.88 -54.69
N ARG A 32 -53.23 -22.43 -54.95
CA ARG A 32 -54.40 -21.61 -55.34
C ARG A 32 -54.75 -20.56 -54.29
N GLN A 33 -54.67 -20.92 -53.01
CA GLN A 33 -54.93 -19.97 -51.92
C GLN A 33 -53.89 -18.84 -51.90
N LYS A 34 -52.59 -19.19 -51.94
CA LYS A 34 -51.51 -18.18 -51.92
C LYS A 34 -51.42 -17.33 -53.19
N ALA A 35 -51.70 -17.93 -54.35
CA ALA A 35 -51.72 -17.26 -55.63
C ALA A 35 -52.83 -16.20 -55.70
N LEU A 36 -53.99 -16.44 -55.09
CA LEU A 36 -55.06 -15.43 -55.00
C LEU A 36 -54.65 -14.24 -54.13
N THR A 37 -53.90 -14.48 -53.05
CA THR A 37 -53.40 -13.42 -52.16
C THR A 37 -52.28 -12.62 -52.80
N CYS A 38 -51.38 -13.28 -53.54
CA CYS A 38 -50.19 -12.65 -54.16
C CYS A 38 -50.39 -12.29 -55.64
N HIS A 39 -51.63 -12.26 -56.13
CA HIS A 39 -51.87 -12.00 -57.56
C HIS A 39 -51.48 -10.55 -57.92
N PRO A 40 -50.74 -10.32 -59.03
CA PRO A 40 -50.28 -8.99 -59.42
C PRO A 40 -51.45 -8.03 -59.71
N ASP A 41 -52.54 -8.52 -60.30
CA ASP A 41 -53.75 -7.73 -60.58
C ASP A 41 -54.46 -7.22 -59.30
N LYS A 42 -54.35 -7.95 -58.18
CA LYS A 42 -54.94 -7.54 -56.89
C LYS A 42 -53.99 -6.68 -56.05
N ASN A 43 -52.70 -6.70 -56.38
CA ASN A 43 -51.65 -5.98 -55.67
C ASN A 43 -50.74 -5.21 -56.65
N PRO A 44 -51.29 -4.28 -57.46
CA PRO A 44 -50.53 -3.58 -58.49
C PRO A 44 -49.41 -2.69 -57.92
N ASP A 45 -49.53 -2.27 -56.66
CA ASP A 45 -48.56 -1.38 -55.99
C ASP A 45 -47.39 -2.12 -55.31
N ASN A 46 -47.38 -3.47 -55.33
CA ASN A 46 -46.37 -4.26 -54.62
C ASN A 46 -45.52 -5.13 -55.57
N PRO A 47 -44.28 -4.73 -55.91
CA PRO A 47 -43.41 -5.51 -56.79
C PRO A 47 -43.02 -6.88 -56.20
N ARG A 48 -43.06 -7.04 -54.87
CA ARG A 48 -42.80 -8.34 -54.22
C ARG A 48 -43.93 -9.34 -54.46
N ALA A 49 -45.15 -8.89 -54.75
CA ALA A 49 -46.27 -9.79 -55.04
C ALA A 49 -46.00 -10.59 -56.33
N GLU A 50 -45.43 -9.93 -57.35
CA GLU A 50 -45.05 -10.56 -58.61
C GLU A 50 -43.92 -11.59 -58.42
N GLU A 51 -42.86 -11.22 -57.70
CA GLU A 51 -41.75 -12.13 -57.39
C GLU A 51 -42.22 -13.37 -56.60
N LEU A 52 -43.03 -13.17 -55.56
CA LEU A 52 -43.60 -14.26 -54.77
C LEU A 52 -44.54 -15.14 -55.60
N PHE A 53 -45.35 -14.54 -56.47
CA PHE A 53 -46.22 -15.29 -57.38
C PHE A 53 -45.41 -16.14 -58.35
N HIS A 54 -44.30 -15.62 -58.87
CA HIS A 54 -43.38 -16.37 -59.72
C HIS A 54 -42.75 -17.53 -58.97
N GLN A 55 -42.22 -17.30 -57.77
CA GLN A 55 -41.65 -18.34 -56.90
C GLN A 55 -42.68 -19.41 -56.52
N LEU A 56 -43.93 -19.03 -56.22
CA LEU A 56 -45.03 -19.96 -55.93
C LEU A 56 -45.37 -20.83 -57.15
N SER A 57 -45.33 -20.25 -58.34
CA SER A 57 -45.58 -20.97 -59.61
C SER A 57 -44.48 -21.98 -59.90
N GLN A 58 -43.22 -21.59 -59.69
CA GLN A 58 -42.06 -22.47 -59.82
C GLN A 58 -42.08 -23.59 -58.76
N ALA A 59 -42.44 -23.28 -57.52
CA ALA A 59 -42.58 -24.27 -56.45
C ALA A 59 -43.68 -25.29 -56.77
N LEU A 60 -44.82 -24.85 -57.31
CA LEU A 60 -45.87 -25.76 -57.78
C LEU A 60 -45.35 -26.69 -58.87
N ALA A 61 -44.62 -26.16 -59.87
CA ALA A 61 -44.08 -26.94 -60.98
C ALA A 61 -43.13 -28.04 -60.49
N VAL A 62 -42.25 -27.73 -59.52
CA VAL A 62 -41.31 -28.69 -58.95
C VAL A 62 -41.99 -29.72 -58.03
N LEU A 63 -42.95 -29.30 -57.21
CA LEU A 63 -43.62 -30.19 -56.24
C LEU A 63 -44.74 -31.05 -56.85
N THR A 64 -45.23 -30.72 -58.05
CA THR A 64 -46.26 -31.51 -58.74
C THR A 64 -45.71 -32.52 -59.74
N ASP A 65 -44.46 -32.36 -60.19
CA ASP A 65 -43.74 -33.38 -60.97
C ASP A 65 -43.00 -34.34 -60.02
N ALA A 66 -43.30 -35.63 -60.12
CA ALA A 66 -42.69 -36.66 -59.28
C ALA A 66 -41.16 -36.74 -59.46
N ALA A 67 -40.66 -36.54 -60.69
CA ALA A 67 -39.23 -36.58 -60.97
C ALA A 67 -38.51 -35.35 -60.39
N ALA A 68 -39.04 -34.15 -60.62
CA ALA A 68 -38.50 -32.92 -60.06
C ALA A 68 -38.55 -32.90 -58.52
N ARG A 69 -39.65 -33.35 -57.91
CA ARG A 69 -39.80 -33.45 -56.45
C ARG A 69 -38.78 -34.39 -55.84
N ALA A 70 -38.58 -35.57 -56.44
CA ALA A 70 -37.57 -36.52 -55.97
C ALA A 70 -36.14 -35.96 -56.08
N ALA A 71 -35.83 -35.23 -57.16
CA ALA A 71 -34.53 -34.58 -57.33
C ALA A 71 -34.32 -33.47 -56.28
N TYR A 72 -35.33 -32.63 -56.05
CA TYR A 72 -35.30 -31.58 -55.03
C TYR A 72 -35.08 -32.15 -53.62
N ASP A 73 -35.85 -33.17 -53.24
CA ASP A 73 -35.75 -33.82 -51.94
C ASP A 73 -34.37 -34.47 -51.73
N LYS A 74 -33.79 -35.07 -52.78
CA LYS A 74 -32.44 -35.64 -52.74
C LYS A 74 -31.37 -34.59 -52.47
N VAL A 75 -31.43 -33.44 -53.17
CA VAL A 75 -30.48 -32.33 -52.97
C VAL A 75 -30.63 -31.74 -51.57
N ARG A 76 -31.86 -31.52 -51.10
CA ARG A 76 -32.16 -30.99 -49.76
C ARG A 76 -31.62 -31.92 -48.66
N LYS A 77 -31.86 -33.24 -48.80
CA LYS A 77 -31.35 -34.25 -47.86
C LYS A 77 -29.82 -34.30 -47.84
N ALA A 78 -29.18 -34.27 -49.01
CA ALA A 78 -27.72 -34.24 -49.13
C ALA A 78 -27.12 -32.99 -48.46
N LYS A 79 -27.72 -31.81 -48.68
CA LYS A 79 -27.31 -30.56 -48.04
C LYS A 79 -27.43 -30.63 -46.51
N LYS A 80 -28.53 -31.17 -45.99
CA LYS A 80 -28.74 -31.37 -44.55
C LYS A 80 -27.69 -32.31 -43.94
N GLN A 81 -27.41 -33.43 -44.61
CA GLN A 81 -26.39 -34.38 -44.17
C GLN A 81 -24.97 -33.81 -44.21
N ALA A 82 -24.65 -33.02 -45.25
CA ALA A 82 -23.36 -32.34 -45.35
C ALA A 82 -23.18 -31.29 -44.24
N ALA A 83 -24.22 -30.52 -43.95
CA ALA A 83 -24.23 -29.56 -42.85
C ALA A 83 -24.03 -30.26 -41.49
N GLU A 84 -24.75 -31.36 -41.23
CA GLU A 84 -24.61 -32.14 -40.00
C GLU A 84 -23.21 -32.74 -39.84
N ARG A 85 -22.62 -33.26 -40.93
CA ARG A 85 -21.23 -33.77 -40.92
C ARG A 85 -20.24 -32.65 -40.58
N THR A 86 -20.43 -31.48 -41.16
CA THR A 86 -19.56 -30.32 -40.93
C THR A 86 -19.66 -29.84 -39.49
N GLN A 87 -20.89 -29.71 -38.96
CA GLN A 87 -21.14 -29.39 -37.56
C GLN A 87 -20.45 -30.39 -36.60
N LYS A 88 -20.59 -31.69 -36.84
CA LYS A 88 -19.92 -32.72 -36.01
C LYS A 88 -18.40 -32.63 -36.07
N LEU A 89 -17.83 -32.30 -37.23
CA LEU A 89 -16.38 -32.10 -37.36
C LEU A 89 -15.93 -30.85 -36.60
N ASP A 90 -16.69 -29.76 -36.69
CA ASP A 90 -16.38 -28.51 -35.99
C ASP A 90 -16.52 -28.64 -34.48
N GLU A 91 -17.54 -29.36 -33.99
CA GLU A 91 -17.67 -29.71 -32.57
C GLU A 91 -16.47 -30.53 -32.07
N ARG A 92 -16.05 -31.55 -32.83
CA ARG A 92 -14.85 -32.33 -32.50
C ARG A 92 -13.60 -31.47 -32.49
N ARG A 93 -13.40 -30.62 -33.49
CA ARG A 93 -12.27 -29.68 -33.56
C ARG A 93 -12.27 -28.73 -32.37
N LYS A 94 -13.42 -28.17 -32.02
CA LYS A 94 -13.57 -27.30 -30.85
C LYS A 94 -13.21 -28.02 -29.55
N LYS A 95 -13.69 -29.26 -29.38
CA LYS A 95 -13.35 -30.07 -28.19
C LYS A 95 -11.85 -30.34 -28.09
N VAL A 96 -11.21 -30.74 -29.20
CA VAL A 96 -9.75 -30.99 -29.23
C VAL A 96 -8.98 -29.71 -28.95
N LYS A 97 -9.40 -28.58 -29.52
CA LYS A 97 -8.76 -27.28 -29.24
C LYS A 97 -8.81 -26.92 -27.76
N LEU A 98 -9.98 -27.06 -27.12
CA LEU A 98 -10.15 -26.76 -25.71
C LEU A 98 -9.32 -27.68 -24.81
N ASP A 99 -9.25 -28.98 -25.15
CA ASP A 99 -8.42 -29.95 -24.42
C ASP A 99 -6.93 -29.62 -24.54
N LEU A 100 -6.46 -29.24 -25.73
CA LEU A 100 -5.08 -28.80 -25.94
C LEU A 100 -4.75 -27.51 -25.17
N GLU A 101 -5.62 -26.51 -25.24
CA GLU A 101 -5.44 -25.23 -24.55
C GLU A 101 -5.46 -25.41 -23.02
N ALA A 102 -6.29 -26.31 -22.49
CA ALA A 102 -6.30 -26.65 -21.08
C ALA A 102 -4.97 -27.26 -20.64
N ARG A 103 -4.45 -28.24 -21.39
CA ARG A 103 -3.14 -28.84 -21.09
C ARG A 103 -1.99 -27.86 -21.20
N GLU A 104 -2.01 -26.98 -22.19
CA GLU A 104 -0.99 -25.94 -22.35
C GLU A 104 -1.02 -24.96 -21.18
N ARG A 105 -2.22 -24.55 -20.74
CA ARG A 105 -2.39 -23.70 -19.56
C ARG A 105 -1.90 -24.38 -18.28
N GLU A 106 -2.22 -25.65 -18.07
CA GLU A 106 -1.75 -26.42 -16.91
C GLU A 106 -0.22 -26.56 -16.92
N ALA A 107 0.39 -26.86 -18.07
CA ALA A 107 1.84 -26.95 -18.20
C ALA A 107 2.50 -25.58 -17.94
N GLN A 108 1.95 -24.50 -18.50
CA GLN A 108 2.43 -23.14 -18.29
C GLN A 108 2.33 -22.72 -16.81
N ALA A 109 1.22 -23.06 -16.15
CA ALA A 109 1.04 -22.80 -14.72
C ALA A 109 2.09 -23.51 -13.88
N HIS A 110 2.36 -24.79 -14.16
CA HIS A 110 3.40 -25.56 -13.45
C HIS A 110 4.80 -24.96 -13.65
N VAL A 111 5.13 -24.50 -14.86
CA VAL A 111 6.41 -23.82 -15.12
C VAL A 111 6.49 -22.49 -14.36
N SER A 112 5.41 -21.71 -14.34
CA SER A 112 5.34 -20.45 -13.59
C SER A 112 5.48 -20.67 -12.08
N GLU A 113 4.78 -21.66 -11.52
CA GLU A 113 4.88 -22.01 -10.09
C GLU A 113 6.31 -22.45 -9.72
N GLU A 114 6.93 -23.30 -10.55
CA GLU A 114 8.33 -23.69 -10.33
C GLU A 114 9.28 -22.49 -10.36
N GLU A 115 9.06 -21.54 -11.28
CA GLU A 115 9.88 -20.34 -11.40
C GLU A 115 9.67 -19.40 -10.21
N GLU A 116 8.44 -19.20 -9.76
CA GLU A 116 8.12 -18.44 -8.54
C GLU A 116 8.77 -19.05 -7.30
N ILE A 117 8.73 -20.38 -7.16
CA ILE A 117 9.40 -21.11 -6.05
C ILE A 117 10.92 -20.89 -6.09
N ARG A 118 11.52 -20.91 -7.29
CA ARG A 118 12.96 -20.63 -7.44
C ARG A 118 13.28 -19.19 -7.04
N ILE A 119 12.51 -18.22 -7.54
CA ILE A 119 12.71 -16.80 -7.24
C ILE A 119 12.57 -16.55 -5.73
N THR A 120 11.50 -17.03 -5.11
CA THR A 120 11.28 -16.89 -3.66
C THR A 120 12.43 -17.50 -2.86
N ARG A 121 12.86 -18.71 -3.18
CA ARG A 121 14.03 -19.33 -2.52
C ARG A 121 15.30 -18.50 -2.66
N THR A 122 15.57 -17.93 -3.84
CA THR A 122 16.75 -17.07 -4.04
C THR A 122 16.65 -15.78 -3.23
N LEU A 123 15.48 -15.16 -3.15
CA LEU A 123 15.24 -13.95 -2.36
C LEU A 123 15.39 -14.22 -0.86
N GLU A 124 14.86 -15.35 -0.37
CA GLU A 124 15.01 -15.76 1.03
C GLU A 124 16.48 -15.94 1.41
N GLN A 125 17.27 -16.58 0.54
CA GLN A 125 18.70 -16.73 0.75
C GLN A 125 19.42 -15.38 0.81
N GLU A 126 19.06 -14.45 -0.07
CA GLU A 126 19.66 -13.11 -0.07
C GLU A 126 19.27 -12.30 1.16
N ILE A 127 18.01 -12.39 1.62
CA ILE A 127 17.54 -11.76 2.86
C ILE A 127 18.30 -12.32 4.07
N LEU A 128 18.50 -13.63 4.14
CA LEU A 128 19.26 -14.26 5.21
C LEU A 128 20.70 -13.76 5.22
N ARG A 129 21.35 -13.74 4.05
CA ARG A 129 22.71 -13.22 3.90
C ARG A 129 22.82 -11.76 4.36
N LEU A 130 21.93 -10.88 3.89
CA LEU A 130 21.92 -9.47 4.28
C LEU A 130 21.68 -9.28 5.79
N ARG A 131 20.83 -10.11 6.40
CA ARG A 131 20.62 -10.09 7.85
C ARG A 131 21.87 -10.52 8.62
N GLU A 132 22.56 -11.57 8.17
CA GLU A 132 23.82 -12.01 8.78
C GLU A 132 24.91 -10.94 8.64
N GLU A 133 25.07 -10.36 7.45
CA GLU A 133 26.03 -9.27 7.21
C GLU A 133 25.71 -8.05 8.10
N GLY A 134 24.44 -7.65 8.19
CA GLY A 134 24.01 -6.57 9.07
C GLY A 134 24.22 -6.87 10.56
N SER A 135 23.96 -8.10 11.00
CA SER A 135 24.20 -8.54 12.39
C SER A 135 25.68 -8.48 12.75
N ARG A 136 26.55 -8.91 11.82
CA ARG A 136 28.01 -8.91 12.02
C ARG A 136 28.56 -7.50 12.16
N GLN A 137 28.11 -6.58 11.31
CA GLN A 137 28.51 -5.17 11.38
C GLN A 137 28.09 -4.53 12.72
N LEU A 138 26.87 -4.81 13.17
CA LEU A 138 26.38 -4.30 14.46
C LEU A 138 27.21 -4.85 15.63
N GLU A 139 27.53 -6.14 15.62
CA GLU A 139 28.35 -6.77 16.65
C GLU A 139 29.77 -6.18 16.69
N GLU A 140 30.38 -5.97 15.52
CA GLU A 140 31.69 -5.32 15.39
C GLU A 140 31.66 -3.89 15.95
N GLN A 141 30.64 -3.10 15.60
CA GLN A 141 30.48 -1.74 16.16
C GLN A 141 30.26 -1.75 17.68
N GLN A 142 29.42 -2.66 18.19
CA GLN A 142 29.22 -2.81 19.64
C GLN A 142 30.50 -3.20 20.36
N LYS A 143 31.33 -4.07 19.75
CA LYS A 143 32.60 -4.50 20.32
C LYS A 143 33.60 -3.34 20.37
N LEU A 144 33.75 -2.60 19.28
CA LEU A 144 34.60 -1.40 19.24
C LEU A 144 34.17 -0.37 20.30
N MET A 145 32.86 -0.12 20.43
CA MET A 145 32.33 0.78 21.45
C MET A 145 32.62 0.28 22.87
N ARG A 146 32.44 -1.02 23.15
CA ARG A 146 32.77 -1.61 24.46
C ARG A 146 34.26 -1.49 24.78
N ASP A 147 35.13 -1.77 23.81
CA ASP A 147 36.58 -1.69 23.98
C ASP A 147 37.01 -0.24 24.23
N GLN A 148 36.38 0.73 23.55
CA GLN A 148 36.62 2.15 23.77
C GLN A 148 36.18 2.59 25.18
N ILE A 149 34.99 2.17 25.65
CA ILE A 149 34.52 2.43 27.02
C ILE A 149 35.48 1.79 28.05
N ARG A 150 35.99 0.59 27.78
CA ARG A 150 36.93 -0.12 28.66
C ARG A 150 38.26 0.62 28.75
N LEU A 151 38.84 1.01 27.62
CA LEU A 151 40.08 1.79 27.56
C LEU A 151 39.92 3.13 28.26
N GLU A 152 38.81 3.84 28.05
CA GLU A 152 38.52 5.10 28.73
C GLU A 152 38.42 4.90 30.27
N ARG A 153 37.78 3.81 30.72
CA ARG A 153 37.74 3.44 32.15
C ARG A 153 39.12 3.10 32.70
N GLU A 154 39.92 2.31 32.00
CA GLU A 154 41.29 1.96 32.41
C GLU A 154 42.19 3.22 32.48
N GLN A 155 42.06 4.15 31.54
CA GLN A 155 42.75 5.45 31.58
C GLN A 155 42.27 6.32 32.73
N ARG A 156 40.96 6.34 33.03
CA ARG A 156 40.41 7.03 34.22
C ARG A 156 40.90 6.43 35.54
N VAL A 157 41.13 5.12 35.59
CA VAL A 157 41.65 4.43 36.79
C VAL A 157 43.15 4.65 36.93
N LYS A 158 43.93 4.61 35.85
CA LYS A 158 45.37 4.94 35.86
C LYS A 158 45.64 6.42 36.15
N GLY A 159 44.83 7.33 35.61
CA GLY A 159 44.88 8.76 35.91
C GLY A 159 44.44 9.14 37.34
N LYS A 160 44.03 8.17 38.17
CA LYS A 160 43.75 8.36 39.61
C LYS A 160 44.93 8.00 40.53
N GLN A 161 46.01 7.41 40.00
CA GLN A 161 47.17 7.02 40.83
C GLN A 161 48.36 7.98 40.75
N ASP A 162 48.44 8.85 39.74
CA ASP A 162 49.47 9.90 39.66
C ASP A 162 48.81 11.25 39.40
N GLY A 163 48.71 12.07 40.44
CA GLY A 163 48.31 13.48 40.30
C GLY A 163 47.20 13.92 41.26
N ASN A 164 47.66 14.61 42.30
CA ASN A 164 47.01 15.71 43.01
C ASN A 164 45.72 16.26 42.35
N GLY A 165 44.66 16.41 43.16
CA GLY A 165 43.30 16.81 42.82
C GLY A 165 43.14 17.68 41.56
N VAL A 166 42.68 17.08 40.48
CA VAL A 166 42.13 17.82 39.34
C VAL A 166 40.65 18.02 39.62
N GLU A 167 40.31 19.26 39.99
CA GLU A 167 38.96 19.79 40.04
C GLU A 167 38.19 19.29 38.82
N GLY A 168 37.16 18.48 39.04
CA GLY A 168 36.22 18.14 38.01
C GLY A 168 35.72 19.45 37.39
N LYS A 169 35.71 19.56 36.06
CA LYS A 169 34.84 20.48 35.34
C LYS A 169 33.40 20.05 35.66
N GLY A 170 32.97 20.38 36.87
CA GLY A 170 31.69 20.02 37.44
C GLY A 170 30.62 20.83 36.73
N THR A 171 29.56 20.14 36.35
CA THR A 171 28.25 20.73 36.15
C THR A 171 27.97 21.74 37.27
N PRO A 172 27.59 22.98 36.95
CA PRO A 172 27.38 24.03 37.94
C PRO A 172 26.27 23.61 38.91
N LYS A 173 26.57 23.73 40.21
CA LYS A 173 25.61 23.43 41.28
C LYS A 173 25.25 24.69 42.03
N LEU A 174 23.95 24.89 42.22
CA LEU A 174 23.39 26.01 42.95
C LEU A 174 22.64 25.50 44.18
N LYS A 175 22.77 26.25 45.26
CA LYS A 175 21.97 26.08 46.47
C LYS A 175 20.78 27.02 46.45
N LEU A 176 19.61 26.45 46.66
CA LEU A 176 18.33 27.12 46.74
C LEU A 176 17.89 27.17 48.20
N ARG A 177 17.45 28.35 48.66
CA ARG A 177 17.04 28.60 50.05
C ARG A 177 15.78 29.46 50.08
N TRP A 178 14.73 28.98 50.74
CA TRP A 178 13.47 29.71 50.92
C TRP A 178 12.97 29.61 52.36
N LYS A 179 12.00 30.45 52.75
CA LYS A 179 11.39 30.34 54.07
C LYS A 179 10.44 29.15 54.10
N CYS A 180 10.57 28.28 55.10
CA CYS A 180 9.68 27.15 55.33
C CYS A 180 9.45 27.01 56.84
N LYS A 181 8.19 26.97 57.28
CA LYS A 181 7.85 26.69 58.68
C LYS A 181 8.04 25.18 58.96
N LYS A 182 8.29 24.83 60.23
CA LYS A 182 8.67 23.45 60.63
C LYS A 182 7.50 22.45 60.52
N ASP A 183 6.26 22.92 60.63
CA ASP A 183 5.00 22.14 60.52
C ASP A 183 4.23 22.42 59.21
N ASP A 184 4.91 22.90 58.17
CA ASP A 184 4.26 23.21 56.89
C ASP A 184 4.43 22.07 55.89
N GLU A 185 3.37 21.27 55.71
CA GLU A 185 3.31 20.15 54.75
C GLU A 185 3.58 20.61 53.30
N THR A 186 3.29 21.87 52.98
CA THR A 186 3.51 22.42 51.64
C THR A 186 4.97 22.79 51.37
N LYS A 187 5.87 22.59 52.34
CA LYS A 187 7.29 22.95 52.27
C LYS A 187 7.52 24.40 51.82
N GLY A 188 6.63 25.31 52.22
CA GLY A 188 6.67 26.73 51.83
C GLY A 188 6.29 27.00 50.37
N GLY A 189 5.54 26.10 49.73
CA GLY A 189 5.05 26.20 48.35
C GLY A 189 6.00 25.67 47.28
N TYR A 190 7.20 25.23 47.65
CA TYR A 190 8.22 24.74 46.72
C TYR A 190 8.30 23.22 46.73
N SER A 191 7.51 22.59 45.86
CA SER A 191 7.65 21.18 45.53
C SER A 191 8.78 20.96 44.50
N LYS A 192 9.18 19.70 44.30
CA LYS A 192 10.17 19.32 43.27
C LYS A 192 9.72 19.79 41.89
N GLU A 193 8.44 19.66 41.60
CA GLU A 193 7.81 20.04 40.33
C GLU A 193 7.81 21.55 40.11
N VAL A 194 7.44 22.33 41.14
CA VAL A 194 7.43 23.80 41.06
C VAL A 194 8.84 24.34 40.86
N LEU A 195 9.83 23.79 41.57
CA LEU A 195 11.23 24.18 41.38
C LEU A 195 11.75 23.83 39.99
N LEU A 196 11.39 22.66 39.44
CA LEU A 196 11.74 22.30 38.07
C LEU A 196 11.08 23.23 37.06
N GLN A 197 9.81 23.56 37.22
CA GLN A 197 9.08 24.47 36.32
C GLN A 197 9.68 25.88 36.28
N ILE A 198 10.17 26.37 37.42
CA ILE A 198 10.85 27.67 37.49
C ILE A 198 12.23 27.58 36.83
N LEU A 199 13.03 26.57 37.18
CA LEU A 199 14.44 26.49 36.81
C LEU A 199 14.68 26.02 35.37
N GLN A 200 13.79 25.20 34.81
CA GLN A 200 13.89 24.71 33.44
C GLN A 200 13.73 25.83 32.40
N LYS A 201 13.19 26.99 32.78
CA LYS A 201 13.14 28.20 31.92
C LYS A 201 14.53 28.74 31.55
N TYR A 202 15.54 28.48 32.38
CA TYR A 202 16.90 28.99 32.17
C TYR A 202 17.81 27.97 31.47
N GLY A 203 17.42 26.70 31.47
CA GLY A 203 18.14 25.64 30.77
C GLY A 203 17.87 24.26 31.35
N GLU A 204 18.53 23.27 30.79
CA GLU A 204 18.38 21.87 31.19
C GLU A 204 18.93 21.64 32.61
N VAL A 205 18.05 21.13 33.48
CA VAL A 205 18.36 20.74 34.86
C VAL A 205 18.69 19.25 34.88
N LEU A 206 19.90 18.90 35.28
CA LEU A 206 20.38 17.52 35.35
C LEU A 206 19.91 16.82 36.63
N ASN A 207 20.03 17.51 37.78
CA ASN A 207 19.60 16.98 39.07
C ASN A 207 18.98 18.07 39.93
N LEU A 208 17.91 17.74 40.65
CA LEU A 208 17.28 18.62 41.65
C LEU A 208 16.93 17.83 42.90
N VAL A 209 17.56 18.18 44.02
CA VAL A 209 17.42 17.49 45.31
C VAL A 209 16.96 18.48 46.37
N ILE A 210 15.79 18.23 46.95
CA ILE A 210 15.29 18.96 48.12
C ILE A 210 15.86 18.30 49.39
N SER A 211 16.44 19.10 50.27
CA SER A 211 17.02 18.62 51.52
C SER A 211 15.93 18.15 52.50
N SER A 212 15.98 16.88 52.89
CA SER A 212 15.12 16.32 53.95
C SER A 212 15.55 16.73 55.35
N LYS A 213 16.83 17.08 55.55
CA LYS A 213 17.42 17.42 56.87
C LYS A 213 17.24 18.89 57.27
N LYS A 214 17.03 19.78 56.30
CA LYS A 214 16.88 21.23 56.48
C LYS A 214 15.69 21.67 55.65
N THR A 215 14.59 22.05 56.32
CA THR A 215 13.40 22.60 55.66
C THR A 215 13.78 23.89 54.92
N GLY A 216 13.21 24.08 53.71
CA GLY A 216 13.48 25.27 52.90
C GLY A 216 14.83 25.31 52.18
N SER A 217 15.43 24.16 51.83
CA SER A 217 16.68 24.12 51.08
C SER A 217 16.66 23.06 49.98
N ALA A 218 17.22 23.38 48.80
CA ALA A 218 17.49 22.43 47.73
C ALA A 218 18.85 22.67 47.08
N VAL A 219 19.33 21.68 46.35
CA VAL A 219 20.51 21.77 45.48
C VAL A 219 20.07 21.41 44.08
N VAL A 220 20.45 22.23 43.11
CA VAL A 220 20.17 22.01 41.69
C VAL A 220 21.48 21.98 40.92
N GLU A 221 21.55 21.09 39.95
CA GLU A 221 22.66 20.91 39.02
C GLU A 221 22.17 21.20 37.61
N PHE A 222 22.81 22.15 36.93
CA PHE A 222 22.47 22.51 35.55
C PHE A 222 23.43 21.87 34.56
N ALA A 223 22.95 21.61 33.34
CA ALA A 223 23.78 21.11 32.24
C ALA A 223 24.84 22.12 31.79
N THR A 224 24.57 23.42 31.93
CA THR A 224 25.46 24.49 31.47
C THR A 224 25.66 25.61 32.51
N VAL A 225 26.87 26.17 32.58
CA VAL A 225 27.22 27.31 33.46
C VAL A 225 26.39 28.55 33.14
N LYS A 226 26.07 28.77 31.87
CA LYS A 226 25.23 29.88 31.41
C LYS A 226 23.80 29.78 31.94
N ALA A 227 23.20 28.58 31.95
CA ALA A 227 21.88 28.37 32.53
C ALA A 227 21.87 28.64 34.05
N ALA A 228 22.89 28.16 34.76
CA ALA A 228 23.04 28.42 36.20
C ALA A 228 23.22 29.93 36.50
N GLU A 229 24.01 30.64 35.68
CA GLU A 229 24.20 32.09 35.84
C GLU A 229 22.91 32.89 35.60
N MET A 230 22.15 32.54 34.56
CA MET A 230 20.87 33.19 34.28
C MET A 230 19.86 32.94 35.41
N ALA A 231 19.82 31.72 35.96
CA ALA A 231 18.98 31.42 37.12
C ALA A 231 19.38 32.28 38.34
N VAL A 232 20.67 32.39 38.67
CA VAL A 232 21.12 33.23 39.81
C VAL A 232 20.77 34.71 39.63
N LYS A 233 20.86 35.24 38.40
CA LYS A 233 20.62 36.67 38.13
C LYS A 233 19.14 37.04 38.08
N ASN A 234 18.30 36.15 37.54
CA ASN A 234 16.94 36.50 37.17
C ASN A 234 15.87 35.87 38.07
N GLU A 235 16.18 34.78 38.79
CA GLU A 235 15.18 34.13 39.63
C GLU A 235 15.03 34.73 41.01
N VAL A 236 13.77 35.04 41.33
CA VAL A 236 13.34 35.55 42.64
C VAL A 236 12.41 34.54 43.33
N GLY A 237 11.97 33.49 42.61
CA GLY A 237 11.04 32.47 43.12
C GLY A 237 9.57 32.90 43.09
N LEU A 238 8.73 32.20 43.86
CA LEU A 238 7.31 32.49 44.05
C LEU A 238 7.11 33.87 44.69
N ILE A 239 6.14 34.64 44.17
CA ILE A 239 5.79 36.00 44.59
C ILE A 239 5.53 36.10 46.10
N ASN A 240 4.93 35.06 46.69
CA ASN A 240 4.55 35.03 48.11
C ASN A 240 5.68 34.55 49.04
N ASN A 241 6.75 33.97 48.50
CA ASN A 241 7.86 33.42 49.27
C ASN A 241 9.14 33.40 48.43
N PRO A 242 9.95 34.47 48.43
CA PRO A 242 11.09 34.58 47.53
C PRO A 242 12.18 33.53 47.83
N LEU A 243 12.83 33.09 46.76
CA LEU A 243 13.91 32.11 46.76
C LEU A 243 15.27 32.82 46.70
N LYS A 244 16.22 32.41 47.55
CA LYS A 244 17.63 32.81 47.44
C LYS A 244 18.45 31.71 46.77
N ILE A 245 19.22 32.09 45.77
CA ILE A 245 20.10 31.20 45.00
C ILE A 245 21.55 31.59 45.29
N SER A 246 22.42 30.60 45.53
CA SER A 246 23.85 30.82 45.77
C SER A 246 24.67 29.73 45.10
N TRP A 247 25.85 30.09 44.58
CA TRP A 247 26.77 29.14 43.96
C TRP A 247 27.33 28.17 45.00
N LEU A 248 27.36 26.88 44.67
CA LEU A 248 28.09 25.86 45.41
C LEU A 248 29.35 25.42 44.65
N GLU A 249 29.20 25.13 43.36
CA GLU A 249 30.28 24.70 42.47
C GLU A 249 30.07 25.31 41.07
N GLY A 250 31.16 25.63 40.36
CA GLY A 250 31.11 26.11 38.97
C GLY A 250 30.83 27.61 38.80
N GLN A 251 31.13 28.44 39.79
CA GLN A 251 30.99 29.90 39.66
C GLN A 251 31.88 30.44 38.54
N PRO A 252 31.34 31.25 37.60
CA PRO A 252 32.16 31.86 36.55
C PRO A 252 33.22 32.78 37.16
N LYS A 253 34.49 32.52 36.85
CA LYS A 253 35.62 33.40 37.21
C LYS A 253 35.50 34.70 36.39
N ASN A 254 34.99 35.77 36.97
CA ASN A 254 35.03 37.11 36.36
C ASN A 254 36.44 37.68 36.49
N ASN A 255 37.22 37.64 35.41
CA ASN A 255 38.46 38.42 35.26
C ASN A 255 38.21 39.51 34.20
N PRO A 256 38.37 40.82 34.50
CA PRO A 256 38.04 41.89 33.57
C PRO A 256 39.23 42.21 32.66
N SER A 257 39.41 41.45 31.58
CA SER A 257 40.11 41.80 30.33
C SER A 257 40.15 40.48 29.52
N THR A 258 39.90 40.41 28.22
CA THR A 258 40.55 41.18 27.16
C THR A 258 39.69 41.11 25.88
N LYS A 259 39.40 42.28 25.33
CA LYS A 259 39.11 42.71 23.94
C LYS A 259 38.86 41.66 22.84
N PHE A 260 37.71 41.84 22.16
CA PHE A 260 37.43 41.41 20.78
C PHE A 260 38.32 42.15 19.76
N PRO A 261 38.56 41.56 18.57
CA PRO A 261 37.90 42.02 17.33
C PRO A 261 37.35 40.83 16.53
N ASP A 262 36.10 40.78 16.08
CA ASP A 262 35.38 41.55 15.06
C ASP A 262 35.77 41.24 13.60
N SER A 263 34.86 40.49 12.95
CA SER A 263 34.43 40.42 11.54
C SER A 263 35.45 40.41 10.39
N THR A 264 35.31 39.44 9.47
CA THR A 264 34.71 39.66 8.12
C THR A 264 34.71 38.37 7.26
N SER A 265 33.49 37.94 6.91
CA SER A 265 32.98 37.15 5.76
C SER A 265 33.82 36.10 5.00
N GLN A 266 33.29 34.86 5.09
CA GLN A 266 33.25 33.71 4.15
C GLN A 266 33.02 34.03 2.64
N PRO A 267 33.02 33.06 1.67
CA PRO A 267 32.89 31.59 1.82
C PRO A 267 33.77 30.70 0.91
N ARG A 268 33.94 29.40 1.24
CA ARG A 268 34.07 28.34 0.22
C ARG A 268 33.74 26.93 0.73
N ALA A 269 32.67 26.41 0.13
CA ALA A 269 32.22 25.04 -0.08
C ALA A 269 32.98 23.87 0.57
N SER A 270 32.30 23.24 1.52
CA SER A 270 32.38 21.80 1.80
C SER A 270 31.10 21.41 2.55
N GLN A 271 30.11 20.87 1.83
CA GLN A 271 28.93 20.26 2.44
C GLN A 271 29.11 18.74 2.45
N ASP A 272 29.80 18.24 3.47
CA ASP A 272 29.49 16.93 4.02
C ASP A 272 28.36 17.16 5.04
N SER A 273 27.18 16.69 4.68
CA SER A 273 26.00 16.67 5.54
C SER A 273 26.15 15.55 6.56
N VAL A 274 26.81 15.82 7.68
CA VAL A 274 26.70 15.01 8.90
C VAL A 274 25.28 15.19 9.45
N VAL A 275 24.36 14.33 9.00
CA VAL A 275 23.06 14.16 9.65
C VAL A 275 23.34 13.51 11.00
N SER A 276 23.02 14.21 12.08
CA SER A 276 23.20 13.72 13.44
C SER A 276 22.44 12.40 13.62
N GLU A 277 23.04 11.42 14.28
CA GLU A 277 22.48 10.08 14.52
C GLU A 277 21.07 10.14 15.15
N ARG A 278 20.81 11.17 15.98
CA ARG A 278 19.49 11.48 16.55
C ARG A 278 18.44 11.85 15.51
N ASP A 279 18.82 12.49 14.43
CA ASP A 279 17.90 12.91 13.36
C ASP A 279 17.51 11.71 12.49
N TYR A 280 18.42 10.76 12.31
CA TYR A 280 18.13 9.51 11.59
C TYR A 280 17.22 8.58 12.42
N GLU A 281 17.49 8.45 13.72
CA GLU A 281 16.63 7.70 14.65
C GLU A 281 15.23 8.31 14.74
N SER A 282 15.14 9.64 14.82
CA SER A 282 13.86 10.37 14.82
C SER A 282 13.07 10.15 13.51
N LEU A 283 13.74 10.18 12.36
CA LEU A 283 13.12 9.97 11.05
C LEU A 283 12.61 8.53 10.88
N VAL A 284 13.37 7.54 11.34
CA VAL A 284 12.97 6.13 11.31
C VAL A 284 11.78 5.88 12.22
N MET A 285 11.78 6.44 13.44
CA MET A 285 10.66 6.33 14.37
C MET A 285 9.39 7.01 13.85
N MET A 286 9.53 8.15 13.16
CA MET A 286 8.40 8.82 12.50
C MET A 286 7.80 7.95 11.39
N ARG A 287 8.65 7.34 10.54
CA ARG A 287 8.19 6.45 9.45
C ARG A 287 7.55 5.17 9.97
N MET A 288 8.08 4.58 11.04
CA MET A 288 7.49 3.41 11.70
C MET A 288 6.12 3.74 12.30
N ARG A 289 5.96 4.91 12.92
CA ARG A 289 4.65 5.38 13.43
C ARG A 289 3.63 5.54 12.31
N GLN A 290 4.01 6.20 11.21
CA GLN A 290 3.14 6.40 10.05
C GLN A 290 2.74 5.06 9.40
N ALA A 291 3.66 4.09 9.34
CA ALA A 291 3.37 2.76 8.82
C ALA A 291 2.37 2.00 9.71
N ALA A 292 2.52 2.09 11.04
CA ALA A 292 1.62 1.45 12.00
C ALA A 292 0.21 2.08 11.98
N GLU A 293 0.10 3.41 11.94
CA GLU A 293 -1.20 4.10 11.82
C GLU A 293 -1.92 3.72 10.52
N ARG A 294 -1.18 3.60 9.41
CA ARG A 294 -1.73 3.17 8.13
C ARG A 294 -2.25 1.73 8.16
N GLN A 295 -1.56 0.84 8.87
CA GLN A 295 -2.00 -0.56 9.02
C GLN A 295 -3.29 -0.65 9.83
N GLN A 296 -3.42 0.12 10.91
CA GLN A 296 -4.64 0.16 11.71
C GLN A 296 -5.86 0.67 10.92
N LEU A 297 -5.69 1.70 10.10
CA LEU A 297 -6.74 2.20 9.20
C LEU A 297 -7.19 1.16 8.18
N ILE A 298 -6.24 0.40 7.60
CA ILE A 298 -6.55 -0.66 6.64
C ILE A 298 -7.29 -1.81 7.32
N GLU A 299 -6.90 -2.17 8.55
CA GLU A 299 -7.56 -3.22 9.33
C GLU A 299 -8.98 -2.81 9.76
N GLN A 300 -9.18 -1.54 10.09
CA GLN A 300 -10.49 -0.98 10.43
C GLN A 300 -11.44 -0.97 9.22
N LEU A 301 -10.95 -0.53 8.05
CA LEU A 301 -11.72 -0.59 6.79
C LEU A 301 -12.09 -2.01 6.40
N LYS A 302 -11.16 -2.96 6.53
CA LYS A 302 -11.46 -4.38 6.26
C LYS A 302 -12.52 -4.95 7.19
N ARG A 303 -12.50 -4.56 8.47
CA ARG A 303 -13.51 -5.02 9.44
C ARG A 303 -14.88 -4.41 9.13
N GLU A 304 -14.93 -3.15 8.73
CA GLU A 304 -16.18 -2.49 8.29
C GLU A 304 -16.74 -3.14 7.01
N ASP A 305 -15.89 -3.43 6.01
CA ASP A 305 -16.30 -4.16 4.79
C ASP A 305 -16.79 -5.59 5.10
N GLU A 306 -16.17 -6.28 6.05
CA GLU A 306 -16.59 -7.61 6.50
C GLU A 306 -17.94 -7.57 7.24
N GLU A 307 -18.19 -6.54 8.07
CA GLU A 307 -19.46 -6.33 8.76
C GLU A 307 -20.59 -5.94 7.79
N GLU A 308 -20.33 -5.10 6.77
CA GLU A 308 -21.30 -4.77 5.72
C GLU A 308 -21.64 -5.96 4.82
N SER A 309 -20.72 -6.91 4.64
CA SER A 309 -20.97 -8.12 3.85
C SER A 309 -21.84 -9.18 4.57
N HIS A 310 -22.03 -9.05 5.89
CA HIS A 310 -22.80 -9.98 6.73
C HIS A 310 -24.19 -9.44 7.15
N THR A 311 -24.57 -8.25 6.69
CA THR A 311 -25.92 -7.65 6.84
C THR A 311 -26.69 -7.63 5.53
#